data_AF-A0A225NDW8-F1
#
_entry.id   AF-A0A225NDW8-F1
#
_cell.length_a   1.000
_cell.length_b   1.000
_cell.length_c   1.000
_cell.angle_alpha   90.00
_cell.angle_beta   90.00
_cell.angle_gamma   90.00
#
_symmetry.space_group_name_H-M   'P 1'
#
loop_
_entity.id
_entity.type
_entity.pdbx_description
1 polymer ?
#
loop_
_entity_poly.entity_id
_entity_poly.type
_entity_poly.pdbx_seq_one_letter_code
_entity_poly.pdbx_strand_id
1 'polypeptide(L)'
;MTIDRAELFRLAWAWAKQDLWSRRLPASHLRGLFREALKRAWADLKRTAARLAAQRKTTAATRPAAQIQTDILVLECKDRLHGSDWQRLDALRAELMAAHAA
;
A
#
# COMPACT_ATOMS: atom_id res chain seq x y z
N MET A 1 -9.13 -3.16 -3.73
CA MET A 1 -7.73 -3.20 -4.18
C MET A 1 -7.74 -3.56 -5.65
N THR A 2 -7.54 -2.58 -6.53
CA THR A 2 -7.53 -2.82 -7.98
C THR A 2 -6.14 -3.34 -8.33
N ILE A 3 -6.06 -4.59 -8.79
CA ILE A 3 -4.77 -5.19 -9.17
C ILE A 3 -4.52 -4.86 -10.62
N ASP A 4 -3.40 -4.17 -10.90
CA ASP A 4 -2.95 -3.93 -12.26
C ASP A 4 -2.54 -5.27 -12.89
N ARG A 5 -3.42 -5.80 -13.76
CA ARG A 5 -3.17 -7.03 -14.50
C ARG A 5 -1.91 -6.92 -15.35
N ALA A 6 -1.61 -5.75 -15.91
CA ALA A 6 -0.43 -5.55 -16.74
C ALA A 6 0.86 -5.64 -15.92
N GLU A 7 0.86 -5.10 -14.70
CA GLU A 7 1.98 -5.24 -13.76
C GLU A 7 2.20 -6.70 -13.36
N LEU A 8 1.13 -7.44 -13.07
CA LEU A 8 1.20 -8.87 -12.76
C LEU A 8 1.86 -9.67 -13.90
N PHE A 9 1.42 -9.44 -15.14
CA PHE A 9 1.99 -10.13 -16.30
C PHE A 9 3.44 -9.72 -16.57
N ARG A 10 3.80 -8.44 -16.39
CA ARG A 10 5.18 -7.96 -16.53
C ARG A 10 6.11 -8.64 -15.51
N LEU A 11 5.69 -8.73 -14.25
CA LEU A 11 6.47 -9.38 -13.20
C LEU A 11 6.64 -10.89 -13.47
N ALA A 12 5.55 -11.57 -13.82
CA ALA A 12 5.58 -12.99 -14.18
C ALA A 12 6.51 -13.26 -15.38
N TRP A 13 6.47 -12.40 -16.39
CA TRP A 13 7.35 -12.51 -17.57
C TRP A 13 8.82 -12.32 -17.22
N ALA A 14 9.14 -11.35 -16.36
CA ALA A 14 10.51 -11.11 -15.91
C ALA A 14 11.09 -12.35 -15.22
N TRP A 15 10.33 -12.98 -14.32
CA TRP A 15 10.78 -14.19 -13.64
C TRP A 15 10.84 -15.41 -14.54
N ALA A 16 9.89 -15.58 -15.47
CA ALA A 16 9.95 -16.67 -16.43
C ALA A 16 11.23 -16.60 -17.28
N LYS A 17 11.62 -15.39 -17.71
CA LYS A 17 12.89 -15.17 -18.43
C LYS A 17 14.11 -15.42 -17.53
N GLN A 18 14.07 -14.96 -16.28
CA GLN A 18 15.15 -15.19 -15.33
C GLN A 18 15.34 -16.68 -15.04
N ASP A 19 14.26 -17.44 -14.84
CA ASP A 19 14.30 -18.88 -14.61
C ASP A 19 14.79 -19.63 -15.85
N LEU A 20 14.35 -19.23 -17.04
CA LEU A 20 14.84 -19.78 -18.30
C LEU A 20 16.36 -19.62 -18.44
N TRP A 21 16.85 -18.40 -18.18
CA TRP A 21 18.28 -18.08 -18.25
C TRP A 21 19.08 -18.81 -17.17
N SER A 22 18.61 -18.78 -15.92
CA SER A 22 19.30 -19.39 -14.77
C SER A 22 19.41 -20.91 -14.91
N ARG A 23 18.38 -21.55 -15.48
CA ARG A 23 18.35 -22.99 -15.72
C ARG A 23 18.92 -23.38 -17.08
N ARG A 24 19.36 -22.41 -17.89
CA ARG A 24 19.88 -22.59 -19.27
C ARG A 24 18.96 -23.44 -20.15
N LEU A 25 17.65 -23.23 -20.02
CA LEU A 25 16.64 -24.02 -20.74
C LEU A 25 16.34 -23.43 -22.12
N PRO A 26 15.95 -24.27 -23.09
CA PRO A 26 15.52 -23.79 -24.40
C PRO A 26 14.17 -23.06 -24.31
N ALA A 27 13.95 -22.12 -25.24
CA ALA A 27 12.77 -21.25 -25.26
C ALA A 27 11.41 -21.98 -25.26
N SER A 28 11.38 -23.24 -25.70
CA SER A 28 10.19 -24.10 -25.63
C SER A 28 9.62 -24.28 -24.22
N HIS A 29 10.47 -24.18 -23.19
CA HIS A 29 10.06 -24.35 -21.78
C HIS A 29 9.44 -23.09 -21.18
N LEU A 30 9.50 -21.96 -21.89
CA LEU A 30 9.07 -20.66 -21.38
C LEU A 30 7.60 -20.68 -20.97
N ARG A 31 6.73 -21.35 -21.74
CA ARG A 31 5.29 -21.44 -21.43
C ARG A 31 5.02 -22.17 -20.10
N GLY A 32 5.81 -23.20 -19.80
CA GLY A 32 5.74 -23.92 -18.52
C GLY A 32 6.24 -23.07 -17.36
N LEU A 33 7.39 -22.42 -17.53
CA LEU A 33 7.96 -21.51 -16.53
C LEU A 33 7.06 -20.31 -16.26
N PHE A 34 6.41 -19.77 -17.28
CA PHE A 34 5.49 -18.64 -17.15
C PHE A 34 4.29 -18.96 -16.26
N ARG A 35 3.75 -20.18 -16.34
CA ARG A 35 2.65 -20.61 -15.46
C ARG A 35 3.05 -20.56 -13.98
N GLU A 36 4.23 -21.06 -13.65
CA GLU A 36 4.73 -21.05 -12.27
C GLU A 36 5.13 -19.64 -11.83
N ALA A 37 5.75 -18.86 -12.72
CA ALA A 37 6.07 -17.46 -12.48
C ALA A 37 4.82 -16.62 -12.21
N LEU A 38 3.70 -16.88 -12.90
CA LEU A 38 2.43 -16.18 -12.68
C LEU A 38 1.86 -16.46 -11.29
N LYS A 39 1.88 -17.73 -10.84
CA LYS A 39 1.43 -18.10 -9.48
C LYS A 39 2.28 -17.41 -8.42
N ARG A 40 3.61 -17.42 -8.61
CA ARG A 40 4.53 -16.74 -7.71
C ARG A 40 4.25 -15.24 -7.69
N ALA A 41 3.99 -14.63 -8.86
CA ALA A 41 3.87 -13.17 -9.00
C ALA A 41 2.60 -12.69 -8.29
N TRP A 42 1.54 -13.49 -8.39
CA TRP A 42 0.32 -13.29 -7.64
C TRP A 42 0.53 -13.37 -6.13
N ALA A 43 1.30 -14.36 -5.65
CA ALA A 43 1.60 -14.51 -4.23
C ALA A 43 2.44 -13.35 -3.68
N ASP A 44 3.41 -12.87 -4.45
CA ASP A 44 4.22 -11.71 -4.06
C ASP A 44 3.39 -10.42 -4.05
N LEU A 45 2.54 -10.19 -5.06
CA LEU A 45 1.67 -9.02 -5.10
C LEU A 45 0.70 -8.99 -3.89
N LYS A 46 0.15 -10.16 -3.52
CA LYS A 46 -0.64 -10.30 -2.28
C LYS A 46 0.17 -9.99 -1.03
N ARG A 47 1.40 -10.49 -0.93
CA ARG A 47 2.29 -10.22 0.22
C ARG A 47 2.64 -8.74 0.32
N THR A 48 2.97 -8.09 -0.79
CA THR A 48 3.23 -6.65 -0.84
C THR A 48 2.01 -5.85 -0.42
N ALA A 49 0.82 -6.23 -0.90
CA ALA A 49 -0.43 -5.57 -0.50
C ALA A 49 -0.73 -5.73 1.00
N ALA A 50 -0.56 -6.93 1.54
CA ALA A 50 -0.71 -7.19 2.96
C ALA A 50 0.31 -6.39 3.78
N ARG A 51 1.58 -6.31 3.33
CA ARG A 51 2.62 -5.50 3.95
C ARG A 51 2.28 -4.01 3.94
N LEU A 52 1.81 -3.47 2.82
CA LEU A 52 1.39 -2.08 2.72
C LEU A 52 0.17 -1.79 3.61
N ALA A 53 -0.79 -2.72 3.69
CA ALA A 53 -1.93 -2.60 4.59
C ALA A 53 -1.48 -2.63 6.08
N ALA A 54 -0.55 -3.52 6.44
CA ALA A 54 0.03 -3.57 7.77
C ALA A 54 0.81 -2.30 8.10
N GLN A 55 1.65 -1.81 7.19
CA GLN A 55 2.37 -0.55 7.35
C GLN A 55 1.42 0.63 7.56
N ARG A 56 0.34 0.73 6.76
CA ARG A 56 -0.69 1.76 6.97
C ARG A 56 -1.34 1.68 8.34
N LYS A 57 -1.67 0.47 8.81
CA LYS A 57 -2.16 0.27 10.19
C LYS A 57 -1.14 0.71 11.23
N THR A 58 0.12 0.37 11.06
CA THR A 58 1.19 0.78 11.98
C THR A 58 1.39 2.30 11.96
N THR A 59 1.43 2.95 10.79
CA THR A 59 1.54 4.41 10.69
C THR A 59 0.32 5.12 11.29
N ALA A 60 -0.89 4.61 11.06
CA ALA A 60 -2.10 5.11 11.72
C ALA A 60 -2.02 4.95 13.24
N ALA A 61 -1.47 3.83 13.74
CA ALA A 61 -1.20 3.63 15.16
C ALA A 61 -0.01 4.46 15.68
N THR A 62 0.85 4.99 14.80
CA THR A 62 2.08 5.71 15.20
C THR A 62 1.80 7.18 15.51
N ARG A 63 0.76 7.80 14.94
CA ARG A 63 0.33 9.14 15.38
C ARG A 63 -0.60 8.97 16.58
N PRO A 64 -0.17 9.27 17.82
CA PRO A 64 -1.00 9.04 18.99
C PRO A 64 -2.26 9.89 18.89
N ALA A 65 -3.41 9.35 19.27
CA ALA A 65 -4.67 10.10 19.31
C ALA A 65 -4.54 11.41 20.11
N ALA A 66 -3.72 11.40 21.17
CA ALA A 66 -3.39 12.59 21.95
C ALA A 66 -2.72 13.70 21.13
N GLN A 67 -1.86 13.35 20.16
CA GLN A 67 -1.20 14.32 19.30
C GLN A 67 -2.15 14.91 18.26
N ILE A 68 -3.07 14.09 17.72
CA ILE A 68 -4.13 14.55 16.82
C ILE A 68 -5.11 15.49 17.55
N GLN A 69 -5.50 15.15 18.78
CA GLN A 69 -6.31 16.01 19.65
C GLN A 69 -5.61 17.34 19.94
N THR A 70 -4.30 17.31 20.20
CA THR A 70 -3.50 18.53 20.41
C THR A 70 -3.53 19.42 19.17
N ASP A 71 -3.36 18.85 17.98
CA ASP A 71 -3.38 19.62 16.72
C ASP A 71 -4.77 20.20 16.39
N ILE A 72 -5.84 19.48 16.73
CA ILE A 72 -7.22 19.98 16.64
C ILE A 72 -7.39 21.18 17.58
N LEU A 73 -6.98 21.04 18.84
CA LEU A 73 -7.10 22.10 19.84
C LEU A 73 -6.32 23.36 19.42
N VAL A 74 -5.11 23.20 18.86
CA VAL A 74 -4.32 24.33 18.32
C VAL A 74 -5.05 25.04 17.18
N LEU A 75 -5.75 24.32 16.31
CA LEU A 75 -6.55 24.93 15.24
C LEU A 75 -7.81 25.61 15.80
N GLU A 76 -8.51 24.98 16.75
CA GLU A 76 -9.70 25.53 17.38
C GLU A 76 -9.38 26.79 18.22
N CYS A 77 -8.16 26.91 18.75
CA CYS A 77 -7.68 28.10 19.44
C CYS A 77 -7.27 29.26 18.53
N LYS A 78 -7.33 29.13 17.20
CA LYS A 78 -7.08 30.26 16.29
C LYS A 78 -8.26 31.24 16.33
N ASP A 79 -7.95 32.54 16.42
CA ASP A 79 -8.96 33.61 16.40
C ASP A 79 -9.80 33.64 15.11
N ARG A 80 -9.24 33.18 13.99
CA ARG A 80 -9.93 33.07 12.70
C ARG A 80 -9.53 31.80 11.97
N LEU A 81 -10.52 31.07 11.48
CA LEU A 81 -10.35 29.91 10.62
C LEU A 81 -10.62 30.30 9.17
N HIS A 82 -9.66 30.02 8.30
CA HIS A 82 -9.82 30.15 6.85
C HIS A 82 -10.33 28.85 6.23
N GLY A 83 -10.74 28.88 4.97
CA GLY A 83 -11.26 27.69 4.26
C GLY A 83 -10.29 26.50 4.28
N SER A 84 -8.98 26.74 4.21
CA SER A 84 -7.95 25.71 4.33
C SER A 84 -7.83 25.13 5.74
N ASP A 85 -8.11 25.93 6.78
CA ASP A 85 -8.11 25.45 8.16
C ASP A 85 -9.30 24.52 8.42
N TRP A 86 -10.46 24.80 7.82
CA TRP A 86 -11.62 23.91 7.88
C TRP A 86 -11.35 22.55 7.22
N GLN A 87 -10.73 22.56 6.04
CA GLN A 87 -10.32 21.31 5.37
C GLN A 87 -9.32 20.51 6.21
N ARG A 88 -8.39 21.21 6.87
CA ARG A 88 -7.40 20.60 7.77
C ARG A 88 -8.04 20.04 9.04
N LEU A 89 -9.03 20.74 9.61
CA LEU A 89 -9.78 20.29 10.78
C LEU A 89 -10.58 19.01 10.47
N ASP A 90 -11.26 18.97 9.33
CA ASP A 90 -12.00 17.78 8.88
C ASP A 90 -11.07 16.58 8.65
N ALA A 91 -9.89 16.81 8.07
CA ALA A 91 -8.87 15.78 7.90
C ALA A 91 -8.37 15.23 9.26
N LEU A 92 -8.08 16.11 10.23
CA LEU A 92 -7.66 15.69 11.58
C LEU A 92 -8.75 14.94 12.34
N ARG A 93 -10.02 15.33 12.18
CA ARG A 93 -11.16 14.59 12.76
C ARG A 93 -11.31 13.20 12.16
N ALA A 94 -11.12 13.05 10.85
CA ALA A 94 -11.12 11.75 10.19
C ALA A 94 -9.93 10.87 10.66
N GLU A 95 -8.75 11.46 10.82
CA GLU A 95 -7.57 10.78 11.39
C GLU A 95 -7.82 10.31 12.82
N LEU A 96 -8.45 11.14 13.67
CA LEU A 96 -8.78 10.79 15.06
C LEU A 96 -9.76 9.62 15.13
N MET A 97 -10.80 9.63 14.28
CA MET A 97 -11.76 8.53 14.19
C MET A 97 -11.09 7.22 13.74
N ALA A 98 -10.18 7.30 12.78
CA ALA A 98 -9.41 6.14 12.32
C ALA A 98 -8.46 5.60 13.41
N ALA A 99 -7.86 6.48 14.21
CA ALA A 99 -7.00 6.09 15.34
C ALA A 99 -7.77 5.41 16.48
N HIS A 100 -9.02 5.80 16.74
CA HIS A 100 -9.86 5.15 17.75
C HIS A 100 -10.49 3.84 17.28
N ALA A 101 -10.61 3.61 15.97
CA ALA A 101 -11.17 2.40 15.39
C ALA A 101 -10.14 1.26 15.17
N ALA A 102 -8.86 1.54 15.43
CA ALA A 102 -7.73 0.63 15.27
C ALA A 102 -7.35 -0.07 16.59
#